data_AF-A0A0S8AED1-F1
#
_entry.id   AF-A0A0S8AED1-F1
#
_cell.length_a   1.000
_cell.length_b   1.000
_cell.length_c   1.000
_cell.angle_alpha   90.00
_cell.angle_beta   90.00
_cell.angle_gamma   90.00
#
_symmetry.space_group_name_H-M   'P 1'
#
loop_
_entity.id
_entity.type
_entity.pdbx_description
1 polymer ?
#
loop_
_entity_poly.entity_id
_entity_poly.type
_entity_poly.pdbx_seq_one_letter_code
_entity_poly.pdbx_strand_id
1 'polypeptide(L)'
;MSPLWWIVGSGLAMSGLALIGSATLLLSGATLRRLVTPLVALAAGSLLGGAFFHMLPAATRAITDPVRIAVWTMLGFTVFLALEQFLHWHHCHRDTSDCREPVGYLILIGDGLHNFLGGLGVAGVFLIDIRLGIMAWIAAAAHEVPQELGDFGVLVHSGWSPRRALLFNFVSG
;
A
#
# COMPACT_ATOMS: atom_id res chain seq x y z
N MET A 1 -26.75 10.63 10.88
CA MET A 1 -25.31 10.37 11.13
C MET A 1 -24.53 11.45 10.40
N SER A 2 -23.65 12.19 11.06
CA SER A 2 -22.82 13.19 10.38
C SER A 2 -21.80 12.49 9.45
N PRO A 3 -21.39 13.10 8.32
CA PRO A 3 -20.36 12.54 7.43
C PRO A 3 -19.07 12.17 8.16
N LEU A 4 -18.72 12.92 9.21
CA LEU A 4 -17.55 12.65 10.05
C LEU A 4 -17.53 11.23 10.63
N TRP A 5 -18.67 10.72 11.13
CA TRP A 5 -18.73 9.37 11.68
C TRP A 5 -18.56 8.29 10.62
N TRP A 6 -19.04 8.54 9.39
CA TRP A 6 -18.80 7.65 8.26
C TRP A 6 -17.34 7.65 7.85
N ILE A 7 -16.70 8.81 7.79
CA ILE A 7 -15.27 8.93 7.44
C ILE A 7 -14.42 8.21 8.48
N VAL A 8 -14.59 8.51 9.76
CA VAL A 8 -13.80 7.89 10.83
C VAL A 8 -14.07 6.39 10.93
N GLY A 9 -15.35 5.98 10.88
CA GLY A 9 -15.73 4.57 10.97
C GLY A 9 -15.23 3.75 9.79
N SER A 10 -15.32 4.29 8.57
CA SER A 10 -14.85 3.62 7.35
C SER A 10 -13.31 3.60 7.26
N GLY A 11 -12.62 4.64 7.74
CA GLY A 11 -11.17 4.66 7.86
C GLY A 11 -10.66 3.58 8.83
N LEU A 12 -11.23 3.52 10.04
CA LEU A 12 -10.88 2.47 11.01
C LEU A 12 -11.20 1.06 10.48
N ALA A 13 -12.30 0.91 9.74
CA ALA A 13 -12.63 -0.34 9.09
C ALA A 13 -11.62 -0.72 7.98
N MET A 14 -11.08 0.27 7.25
CA MET A 14 -10.05 0.04 6.23
C MET A 14 -8.74 -0.41 6.86
N SER A 15 -8.24 0.28 7.89
CA SER A 15 -7.07 -0.20 8.66
C SER A 15 -7.33 -1.59 9.25
N GLY A 16 -8.57 -1.90 9.64
CA GLY A 16 -8.97 -3.25 10.05
C GLY A 16 -8.79 -4.31 8.96
N LEU A 17 -8.99 -3.96 7.69
CA LEU A 17 -8.76 -4.87 6.56
C LEU A 17 -7.27 -5.18 6.36
N ALA A 18 -6.36 -4.29 6.75
CA ALA A 18 -4.91 -4.54 6.75
C ALA A 18 -4.53 -5.76 7.63
N LEU A 19 -5.37 -6.12 8.60
CA LEU A 19 -5.21 -7.35 9.39
C LEU A 19 -5.56 -8.63 8.62
N ILE A 20 -6.01 -8.58 7.37
CA ILE A 20 -6.34 -9.79 6.59
C ILE A 20 -5.13 -10.72 6.41
N GLY A 21 -3.91 -10.17 6.46
CA GLY A 21 -2.67 -10.94 6.54
C GLY A 21 -2.64 -11.93 7.72
N SER A 22 -3.40 -11.70 8.79
CA SER A 22 -3.50 -12.62 9.93
C SER A 22 -4.09 -13.97 9.55
N ALA A 23 -4.94 -14.02 8.52
CA ALA A 23 -5.45 -15.28 7.97
C ALA A 23 -4.31 -16.17 7.45
N THR A 24 -3.20 -15.57 7.02
CA THR A 24 -2.02 -16.32 6.57
C THR A 24 -1.25 -16.97 7.72
N LEU A 25 -1.40 -16.49 8.97
CA LEU A 25 -0.83 -17.16 10.16
C LEU A 25 -1.49 -18.51 10.46
N LEU A 26 -2.70 -18.73 9.93
CA LEU A 26 -3.40 -20.02 10.03
C LEU A 26 -2.91 -21.02 8.97
N LEU A 27 -2.10 -20.57 8.00
CA LEU A 27 -1.61 -21.39 6.91
C LEU A 27 -0.30 -22.09 7.30
N SER A 28 -0.11 -23.31 6.79
CA SER A 28 1.17 -23.99 6.91
C SER A 28 2.29 -23.20 6.21
N GLY A 29 3.51 -23.25 6.74
CA GLY A 29 4.64 -22.53 6.13
C GLY A 29 4.93 -22.93 4.68
N ALA A 30 4.55 -24.14 4.27
CA ALA A 30 4.65 -24.59 2.88
C ALA A 30 3.59 -23.93 1.98
N THR A 31 2.36 -23.80 2.46
CA THR A 31 1.27 -23.11 1.76
C THR A 31 1.57 -21.62 1.64
N LEU A 32 2.04 -21.00 2.71
CA LEU A 32 2.38 -19.58 2.73
C LEU A 32 3.42 -19.25 1.67
N ARG A 33 4.53 -20.00 1.60
CA ARG A 33 5.57 -19.78 0.57
C ARG A 33 5.04 -19.90 -0.86
N ARG A 34 4.06 -20.77 -1.12
CA ARG A 34 3.42 -20.90 -2.44
C ARG A 34 2.48 -19.74 -2.77
N LEU A 35 1.85 -19.14 -1.76
CA LEU A 35 0.92 -18.02 -1.93
C LEU A 35 1.62 -16.66 -1.96
N VAL A 36 2.78 -16.50 -1.31
CA VAL A 36 3.52 -15.23 -1.30
C VAL A 36 3.80 -14.76 -2.73
N THR A 37 4.39 -15.60 -3.59
CA THR A 37 4.73 -15.18 -4.97
C THR A 37 3.54 -14.64 -5.78
N PRO A 38 2.39 -15.34 -5.89
CA PRO A 38 1.24 -14.79 -6.60
C PRO A 38 0.62 -13.57 -5.91
N LEU A 39 0.69 -13.46 -4.58
CA LEU A 39 0.22 -12.27 -3.86
C LEU A 39 1.11 -11.05 -4.14
N VAL A 40 2.44 -11.21 -4.16
CA VAL A 40 3.37 -10.15 -4.58
C VAL A 40 3.10 -9.72 -6.02
N ALA A 41 2.89 -10.69 -6.93
CA ALA A 41 2.55 -10.38 -8.32
C ALA A 41 1.20 -9.63 -8.44
N LEU A 42 0.22 -10.01 -7.62
CA LEU A 42 -1.09 -9.35 -7.58
C LEU A 42 -0.98 -7.92 -7.05
N ALA A 43 -0.23 -7.67 -5.98
CA ALA A 43 0.01 -6.33 -5.42
C ALA A 43 0.80 -5.44 -6.39
N ALA A 44 1.89 -5.96 -6.98
CA ALA A 44 2.63 -5.24 -8.01
C ALA A 44 1.73 -4.89 -9.21
N GLY A 45 0.88 -5.84 -9.63
CA GLY A 45 -0.08 -5.66 -10.70
C GLY A 45 -1.17 -4.64 -10.39
N SER A 46 -1.75 -4.64 -9.18
CA SER A 46 -2.79 -3.68 -8.78
C SER A 46 -2.24 -2.26 -8.67
N LEU A 47 -1.05 -2.09 -8.08
CA LEU A 47 -0.39 -0.78 -7.95
C LEU A 47 0.02 -0.21 -9.32
N LEU A 48 0.66 -1.02 -10.17
CA LEU A 48 0.96 -0.63 -11.55
C LEU A 48 -0.31 -0.31 -12.33
N GLY A 49 -1.35 -1.14 -12.20
CA GLY A 49 -2.64 -0.92 -12.84
C GLY A 49 -3.29 0.40 -12.41
N GLY A 50 -3.29 0.69 -11.10
CA GLY A 50 -3.79 1.95 -10.56
C GLY A 50 -3.00 3.15 -11.06
N ALA A 51 -1.68 3.06 -11.11
CA ALA A 51 -0.83 4.12 -11.64
C ALA A 51 -1.09 4.40 -13.13
N PHE A 52 -1.02 3.36 -13.98
CA PHE A 52 -1.06 3.50 -15.44
C PHE A 52 -2.46 3.64 -16.03
N PHE A 53 -3.46 2.94 -15.49
CA PHE A 53 -4.81 2.95 -16.06
C PHE A 53 -5.76 3.92 -15.36
N HIS A 54 -5.43 4.40 -14.16
CA HIS A 54 -6.31 5.29 -13.41
C HIS A 54 -5.67 6.66 -13.14
N MET A 55 -4.52 6.72 -12.45
CA MET A 55 -3.91 7.98 -12.03
C MET A 55 -3.31 8.80 -13.18
N LEU A 56 -2.47 8.19 -14.02
CA LEU A 56 -1.86 8.90 -15.16
C LEU A 56 -2.92 9.41 -16.16
N PRO A 57 -3.93 8.62 -16.57
CA PRO A 57 -4.99 9.12 -17.44
C PRO A 57 -5.92 10.14 -16.78
N ALA A 58 -6.05 10.14 -15.45
CA ALA A 58 -6.75 11.20 -14.74
C ALA A 58 -5.93 12.51 -14.75
N ALA A 59 -4.61 12.42 -14.56
CA ALA A 59 -3.71 13.56 -14.61
C ALA A 59 -3.71 14.24 -15.99
N THR A 60 -3.72 13.48 -17.09
CA THR A 60 -3.78 14.06 -18.45
C THR A 60 -5.10 14.77 -18.76
N ARG A 61 -6.18 14.41 -18.07
CA ARG A 61 -7.47 15.11 -18.17
C ARG A 61 -7.52 16.38 -17.31
N ALA A 62 -6.78 16.40 -16.20
CA ALA A 62 -6.78 17.52 -15.25
C ALA A 62 -5.68 18.56 -15.54
N ILE A 63 -4.56 18.14 -16.12
CA ILE A 63 -3.37 18.96 -16.39
C ILE A 63 -3.13 18.95 -17.90
N THR A 64 -3.21 20.13 -18.52
CA THR A 64 -3.02 20.29 -19.97
C THR A 64 -1.57 20.25 -20.42
N ASP A 65 -0.63 20.54 -19.52
CA ASP A 65 0.81 20.55 -19.79
C ASP A 65 1.41 19.14 -19.57
N PRO A 66 1.77 18.41 -20.65
CA PRO A 66 2.29 17.05 -20.55
C PRO A 66 3.68 17.01 -19.90
N VAL A 67 4.47 18.08 -20.00
CA VAL A 67 5.80 18.15 -19.38
C VAL A 67 5.67 18.13 -17.87
N ARG A 68 4.67 18.84 -17.32
CA ARG A 68 4.41 18.86 -15.88
C ARG A 68 4.05 17.48 -15.34
N ILE A 69 3.23 16.72 -16.06
CA ILE A 69 2.88 15.34 -15.67
C ILE A 69 4.14 14.49 -15.65
N ALA A 70 4.94 14.53 -16.73
CA ALA A 70 6.18 13.76 -16.83
C ALA A 70 7.19 14.11 -15.72
N VAL A 71 7.33 15.40 -15.39
CA VAL A 71 8.20 15.88 -14.30
C VAL A 71 7.75 15.31 -12.95
N TRP A 72 6.45 15.36 -12.62
CA TRP A 72 5.96 14.80 -11.36
C TRP A 72 6.12 13.28 -11.28
N THR A 73 5.87 12.57 -12.39
CA THR A 73 6.10 11.12 -12.46
C THR A 73 7.59 10.80 -12.26
N MET A 74 8.48 11.52 -12.93
CA MET A 74 9.93 11.30 -12.83
C MET A 74 10.47 11.66 -11.43
N LEU A 75 9.92 12.71 -10.81
CA LEU A 75 10.24 13.07 -9.44
C LEU A 75 9.84 11.96 -8.46
N GLY A 76 8.65 11.36 -8.63
CA GLY A 76 8.21 10.22 -7.83
C GLY A 76 9.19 9.05 -7.89
N PHE A 77 9.59 8.62 -9.09
CA PHE A 77 10.60 7.57 -9.26
C PHE A 77 11.95 7.95 -8.63
N THR A 78 12.39 9.20 -8.81
CA THR A 78 13.67 9.68 -8.27
C THR A 78 13.66 9.70 -6.75
N VAL A 79 12.56 10.11 -6.12
CA VAL A 79 12.39 10.11 -4.66
C VAL A 79 12.41 8.68 -4.10
N PHE A 80 11.67 7.75 -4.71
CA PHE A 80 11.67 6.36 -4.27
C PHE A 80 13.04 5.69 -4.48
N LEU A 81 13.74 6.00 -5.57
CA LEU A 81 15.11 5.54 -5.79
C LEU A 81 16.06 6.11 -4.73
N ALA A 82 16.00 7.41 -4.45
CA ALA A 82 16.84 8.03 -3.43
C ALA A 82 16.57 7.44 -2.03
N LEU A 83 15.30 7.17 -1.71
CA LEU A 83 14.90 6.50 -0.48
C LEU A 83 15.46 5.08 -0.39
N GLU A 84 15.38 4.30 -1.47
CA GLU A 84 15.99 2.97 -1.56
C GLU A 84 17.51 3.01 -1.30
N GLN A 85 18.23 3.91 -1.97
CA GLN A 85 19.68 4.07 -1.78
C GLN A 85 20.04 4.47 -0.34
N PHE A 86 19.25 5.37 0.25
CA PHE A 86 19.42 5.79 1.64
C PHE A 86 19.24 4.63 2.63
N LEU A 87 18.18 3.84 2.45
CA LEU A 87 17.90 2.67 3.28
C LEU A 87 18.98 1.59 3.12
N HIS A 88 19.44 1.35 1.88
CA HIS A 88 20.51 0.39 1.61
C HIS A 88 21.84 0.82 2.25
N TRP A 89 22.19 2.11 2.17
CA TRP A 89 23.44 2.62 2.75
C TRP A 89 23.48 2.49 4.27
N HIS A 90 22.38 2.78 4.96
CA HIS A 90 22.34 2.73 6.43
C HIS A 90 22.27 1.30 7.00
N HIS A 91 21.68 0.34 6.29
CA HIS A 91 21.49 -1.01 6.81
C HIS A 91 22.68 -1.96 6.60
N CYS A 92 23.57 -1.70 5.63
CA CYS A 92 24.77 -2.54 5.39
C CYS A 92 26.00 -2.18 6.24
N HIS A 93 25.92 -1.15 7.10
CA HIS A 93 27.05 -0.73 7.95
C HIS A 93 26.98 -1.21 9.41
N ARG A 94 25.94 -1.97 9.80
CA ARG A 94 25.79 -2.56 11.14
C ARG A 94 25.72 -4.08 11.04
N ASP A 95 26.68 -4.74 11.68
CA ASP A 95 26.85 -6.18 11.96
C ASP A 95 26.07 -7.22 11.13
N THR A 96 26.82 -8.21 10.66
CA THR A 96 26.50 -9.26 9.69
C THR A 96 25.39 -10.26 10.07
N SER A 97 24.53 -9.97 11.05
CA SER A 97 23.48 -10.91 11.52
C SER A 97 22.04 -10.44 11.34
N ASP A 98 21.78 -9.18 10.92
CA ASP A 98 20.40 -8.61 10.90
C ASP A 98 20.11 -7.73 9.66
N CYS A 99 20.77 -7.97 8.52
CA CYS A 99 20.51 -7.26 7.27
C CYS A 99 19.12 -7.64 6.71
N ARG A 100 18.10 -6.84 7.03
CA ARG A 100 16.80 -6.87 6.35
C ARG A 100 16.93 -6.19 4.99
N GLU A 101 16.23 -6.72 4.00
CA GLU A 101 16.24 -6.09 2.68
C GLU A 101 15.50 -4.72 2.73
N PRO A 102 16.07 -3.66 2.14
CA PRO A 102 15.46 -2.32 2.09
C PRO A 102 14.02 -2.30 1.56
N VAL A 103 13.69 -3.28 0.69
CA VAL A 103 12.37 -3.44 0.06
C VAL A 103 11.23 -3.52 1.08
N GLY A 104 11.45 -4.13 2.25
CA GLY A 104 10.41 -4.24 3.28
C GLY A 104 10.02 -2.88 3.86
N TYR A 105 10.98 -1.98 4.07
CA TYR A 105 10.70 -0.61 4.52
C TYR A 105 10.10 0.25 3.41
N LEU A 106 10.57 0.08 2.18
CA LEU A 106 10.08 0.81 1.02
C LEU A 106 8.59 0.52 0.78
N ILE A 107 8.17 -0.74 0.97
CA ILE A 107 6.77 -1.15 0.88
C ILE A 107 5.92 -0.47 1.95
N LEU A 108 6.32 -0.49 3.22
CA LEU A 108 5.54 0.15 4.29
C LEU A 108 5.35 1.66 4.06
N ILE A 109 6.37 2.34 3.53
CA ILE A 109 6.30 3.77 3.21
C ILE A 109 5.38 4.00 2.00
N GLY A 110 5.50 3.17 0.97
CA GLY A 110 4.67 3.25 -0.22
C GLY A 110 3.19 2.97 0.08
N ASP A 111 2.92 1.92 0.84
CA ASP A 111 1.60 1.52 1.32
C ASP A 111 0.97 2.60 2.19
N GLY A 112 1.70 3.12 3.20
CA GLY A 112 1.19 4.21 4.02
C GLY A 112 0.84 5.48 3.24
N LEU A 113 1.61 5.79 2.19
CA LEU A 113 1.28 6.91 1.30
C LEU A 113 0.06 6.61 0.43
N HIS A 114 -0.07 5.38 -0.07
CA HIS A 114 -1.22 4.92 -0.85
C HIS A 114 -2.51 5.02 -0.03
N ASN A 115 -2.50 4.45 1.18
CA ASN A 115 -3.63 4.40 2.10
C ASN A 115 -4.07 5.79 2.53
N PHE A 116 -3.10 6.69 2.80
CA PHE A 116 -3.40 8.08 3.12
C PHE A 116 -4.10 8.81 1.96
N LEU A 117 -3.57 8.70 0.74
CA LEU A 117 -4.14 9.37 -0.43
C LEU A 117 -5.51 8.77 -0.82
N GLY A 118 -5.65 7.45 -0.76
CA GLY A 118 -6.90 6.74 -0.97
C GLY A 118 -7.96 7.14 0.05
N GLY A 119 -7.58 7.19 1.33
CA GLY A 119 -8.43 7.63 2.43
C GLY A 119 -8.93 9.06 2.28
N LEU A 120 -8.07 10.00 1.87
CA LEU A 120 -8.48 11.37 1.53
C LEU A 120 -9.51 11.40 0.38
N GLY A 121 -9.30 10.57 -0.65
CA GLY A 121 -10.22 10.43 -1.76
C GLY A 121 -11.60 9.95 -1.30
N VAL A 122 -11.66 8.83 -0.57
CA VAL A 122 -12.91 8.27 -0.03
C VAL A 122 -13.60 9.25 0.93
N ALA A 123 -12.84 9.92 1.79
CA ALA A 123 -13.37 10.95 2.69
C ALA A 123 -14.01 12.11 1.91
N GLY A 124 -13.37 12.56 0.83
CA GLY A 124 -13.91 13.58 -0.07
C GLY A 124 -15.26 13.18 -0.66
N VAL A 125 -15.42 11.91 -1.06
CA VAL A 125 -16.71 11.41 -1.58
C VAL A 125 -17.78 11.38 -0.49
N PHE A 126 -17.46 10.99 0.74
CA PHE A 126 -18.41 11.03 1.87
C PHE A 126 -18.90 12.45 2.21
N LEU A 127 -18.09 13.48 1.95
CA LEU A 127 -18.50 14.88 2.11
C LEU A 127 -19.48 15.32 1.03
N ILE A 128 -19.45 14.71 -0.15
CA ILE A 128 -20.37 14.99 -1.27
C ILE A 128 -21.68 14.23 -1.07
N ASP A 129 -21.61 12.91 -0.87
CA ASP A 129 -22.78 12.05 -0.66
C ASP A 129 -22.40 10.76 0.07
N ILE A 130 -23.22 10.35 1.03
CA ILE A 130 -22.96 9.16 1.86
C ILE A 130 -23.04 7.87 1.05
N ARG A 131 -24.01 7.76 0.12
CA ARG A 131 -24.18 6.54 -0.69
C ARG A 131 -23.01 6.38 -1.65
N LEU A 132 -22.58 7.47 -2.29
CA LEU A 132 -21.37 7.47 -3.12
C LEU A 132 -20.13 7.13 -2.29
N GLY A 133 -20.02 7.67 -1.07
CA GLY A 133 -18.92 7.37 -0.16
C GLY A 133 -18.84 5.88 0.19
N ILE A 134 -19.97 5.23 0.47
CA ILE A 134 -20.03 3.78 0.70
C ILE A 134 -19.57 3.01 -0.53
N MET A 135 -20.02 3.39 -1.73
CA MET A 135 -19.62 2.70 -2.97
C MET A 135 -18.12 2.87 -3.26
N ALA A 136 -17.57 4.06 -3.05
CA ALA A 136 -16.15 4.34 -3.18
C ALA A 136 -15.33 3.53 -2.15
N TRP A 137 -15.80 3.46 -0.90
CA TRP A 137 -15.16 2.66 0.14
C TRP A 137 -15.15 1.17 -0.19
N ILE A 138 -16.27 0.61 -0.67
CA ILE A 138 -16.34 -0.81 -1.08
C ILE A 138 -15.36 -1.08 -2.23
N ALA A 139 -15.30 -0.18 -3.22
CA ALA A 139 -14.38 -0.31 -4.34
C ALA A 139 -12.91 -0.21 -3.90
N ALA A 140 -12.61 0.64 -2.92
CA ALA A 140 -11.29 0.75 -2.30
C ALA A 140 -10.92 -0.54 -1.54
N ALA A 141 -11.79 -0.95 -0.61
CA ALA A 141 -11.62 -2.17 0.18
C ALA A 141 -11.38 -3.43 -0.67
N ALA A 142 -11.99 -3.50 -1.86
CA ALA A 142 -11.83 -4.63 -2.77
C ALA A 142 -10.39 -4.81 -3.29
N HIS A 143 -9.62 -3.72 -3.46
CA HIS A 143 -8.22 -3.82 -3.89
C HIS A 143 -7.22 -3.75 -2.74
N GLU A 144 -7.62 -3.28 -1.56
CA GLU A 144 -6.73 -3.32 -0.38
C GLU A 144 -6.53 -4.71 0.18
N VAL A 145 -7.55 -5.58 0.13
CA VAL A 145 -7.38 -6.96 0.60
C VAL A 145 -6.23 -7.69 -0.14
N PRO A 146 -6.18 -7.70 -1.49
CA PRO A 146 -5.04 -8.19 -2.24
C PRO A 146 -3.70 -7.52 -1.93
N GLN A 147 -3.70 -6.18 -1.80
CA GLN A 147 -2.50 -5.38 -1.62
C GLN A 147 -1.84 -5.69 -0.27
N GLU A 148 -2.61 -5.61 0.80
CA GLU A 148 -2.18 -5.89 2.17
C GLU A 148 -1.63 -7.32 2.33
N LEU A 149 -2.24 -8.30 1.64
CA LEU A 149 -1.72 -9.67 1.60
C LEU A 149 -0.38 -9.79 0.85
N GLY A 150 -0.20 -9.01 -0.22
CA GLY A 150 1.05 -8.93 -0.97
C GLY A 150 2.17 -8.30 -0.14
N ASP A 151 1.87 -7.18 0.52
CA ASP A 151 2.82 -6.42 1.34
C ASP A 151 3.28 -7.23 2.54
N PHE A 152 2.36 -7.92 3.22
CA PHE A 152 2.70 -8.91 4.24
C PHE A 152 3.65 -9.99 3.70
N GLY A 153 3.38 -10.49 2.48
CA GLY A 153 4.22 -11.48 1.81
C GLY A 153 5.65 -10.97 1.58
N VAL A 154 5.82 -9.72 1.12
CA VAL A 154 7.14 -9.14 0.92
C VAL A 154 7.84 -8.84 2.25
N LEU A 155 7.12 -8.42 3.29
CA LEU A 155 7.69 -8.22 4.63
C LEU A 155 8.27 -9.53 5.19
N VAL A 156 7.52 -10.64 5.09
CA VAL A 156 8.02 -11.95 5.50
C VAL A 156 9.20 -12.39 4.62
N HIS A 157 9.16 -12.13 3.31
CA HIS A 157 10.26 -12.46 2.40
C HIS A 157 11.54 -11.66 2.70
N SER A 158 11.42 -10.39 3.08
CA SER A 158 12.53 -9.51 3.47
C SER A 158 13.09 -9.78 4.87
N GLY A 159 12.69 -10.89 5.49
CA GLY A 159 13.25 -11.39 6.76
C GLY A 159 12.48 -10.95 8.02
N TRP A 160 11.30 -10.35 7.90
CA TRP A 160 10.50 -10.00 9.06
C TRP A 160 9.81 -11.23 9.64
N SER A 161 9.72 -11.28 10.98
CA SER A 161 8.89 -12.31 11.62
C SER A 161 7.41 -12.04 11.30
N PRO A 162 6.58 -13.08 11.10
CA PRO A 162 5.18 -12.90 10.70
C PRO A 162 4.38 -11.97 11.62
N ARG A 163 4.65 -11.99 12.93
CA ARG A 163 4.00 -11.09 13.90
C ARG A 163 4.40 -9.62 13.70
N ARG A 164 5.67 -9.35 13.38
CA ARG A 164 6.16 -8.00 13.10
C ARG A 164 5.66 -7.52 11.75
N ALA A 165 5.70 -8.37 10.72
CA ALA A 165 5.14 -8.07 9.41
C ALA A 165 3.67 -7.62 9.55
N LEU A 166 2.85 -8.39 10.27
CA LEU A 166 1.44 -8.04 10.52
C LEU A 166 1.23 -6.73 11.27
N LEU A 167 2.00 -6.50 12.34
CA LEU A 167 1.87 -5.27 13.11
C LEU A 167 2.20 -4.04 12.25
N PHE A 168 3.27 -4.11 11.45
CA PHE A 168 3.70 -2.97 10.66
C PHE A 168 2.82 -2.74 9.44
N ASN A 169 2.30 -3.80 8.80
CA ASN A 169 1.27 -3.70 7.75
C ASN A 169 0.00 -3.01 8.29
N PHE A 170 -0.45 -3.42 9.48
CA PHE A 170 -1.60 -2.78 10.11
C PHE A 170 -1.37 -1.30 10.47
N VAL A 171 -0.11 -0.92 10.75
CA VAL A 171 0.23 0.47 11.07
C VAL A 171 0.38 1.31 9.80
N SER A 172 0.73 0.71 8.66
CA SER A 172 0.73 1.41 7.36
C SER A 172 -0.67 1.55 6.75
N GLY A 173 -1.60 0.63 7.09
CA GLY A 173 -3.04 0.67 6.77
C GLY A 173 -3.86 1.77 7.46
#